data_AF-G5S5D9-F1
#
_entry.id   AF-G5S5D9-F1
#
_cell.length_a   1.000
_cell.length_b   1.000
_cell.length_c   1.000
_cell.angle_alpha   90.00
_cell.angle_beta   90.00
_cell.angle_gamma   90.00
#
_symmetry.space_group_name_H-M   'P 1'
#
loop_
_entity.id
_entity.type
_entity.pdbx_description
1 polymer ?
#
loop_
_entity_poly.entity_id
_entity_poly.type
_entity_poly.pdbx_seq_one_letter_code
_entity_poly.pdbx_strand_id
1 'polypeptide(L)'
;MYLKGLAVPVVVSMTSGEPGNPDASQPTDSRVDLRIPQRGPAALPVSAPRQKVGLYDNTLQAFLDGVPPKEAQRIKTQGGVPDVQAWQLGDDIYLRSRADLRDAFDSTLSSADGTHVWKMPVTPYVTFSVMGHNVPLTLELQ
;
A
#
# COMPACT_ATOMS: atom_id res chain seq x y z
N MET A 1 4.36 11.59 -14.03
CA MET A 1 5.53 11.73 -13.15
C MET A 1 5.73 13.21 -12.86
N TYR A 2 5.35 13.73 -11.69
CA TYR A 2 5.49 15.17 -11.40
C TYR A 2 6.25 15.48 -10.10
N LEU A 3 6.57 14.48 -9.29
CA LEU A 3 7.13 14.68 -7.93
C LEU A 3 8.48 13.99 -7.71
N LYS A 4 9.12 13.45 -8.75
CA LYS A 4 10.37 12.70 -8.62
C LYS A 4 11.57 13.66 -8.54
N GLY A 5 12.29 13.66 -7.42
CA GLY A 5 13.56 14.38 -7.25
C GLY A 5 13.48 15.82 -6.71
N LEU A 6 12.30 16.27 -6.25
CA LEU A 6 12.16 17.59 -5.62
C LEU A 6 12.63 17.57 -4.16
N ALA A 7 13.24 18.67 -3.72
CA ALA A 7 13.59 18.88 -2.31
C ALA A 7 12.32 19.03 -1.47
N VAL A 8 12.33 18.50 -0.25
CA VAL A 8 11.24 18.71 0.72
C VAL A 8 11.42 20.07 1.41
N PRO A 9 10.35 20.88 1.59
CA PRO A 9 8.93 20.60 1.27
C PRO A 9 8.52 20.91 -0.19
N VAL A 10 7.55 20.16 -0.72
CA VAL A 10 6.91 20.44 -2.02
C VAL A 10 5.69 21.34 -1.78
N VAL A 11 5.65 22.50 -2.44
CA VAL A 11 4.55 23.47 -2.35
C VAL A 11 3.61 23.29 -3.54
N VAL A 12 2.30 23.18 -3.28
CA VAL A 12 1.26 23.13 -4.31
C VAL A 12 0.35 24.34 -4.12
N SER A 13 0.25 25.18 -5.15
CA SER A 13 -0.65 26.34 -5.17
C SER A 13 -1.87 26.06 -6.05
N MET A 14 -3.08 26.22 -5.50
CA MET A 14 -4.33 26.09 -6.23
C MET A 14 -5.07 27.43 -6.19
N THR A 15 -5.40 27.98 -7.35
CA THR A 15 -6.20 29.21 -7.47
C THR A 15 -7.60 28.82 -7.93
N SER A 16 -8.61 29.14 -7.13
CA SER A 16 -10.01 28.98 -7.50
C SER A 16 -10.62 30.36 -7.71
N GLY A 17 -11.28 30.58 -8.84
CA GLY A 17 -11.99 31.81 -9.15
C GLY A 17 -13.10 31.54 -10.17
N GLU A 18 -14.19 32.27 -10.09
CA GLU A 18 -15.29 32.17 -11.05
C GLU A 18 -14.93 33.00 -12.29
N PRO A 19 -14.81 32.40 -13.50
CA PRO A 19 -14.23 33.09 -14.66
C PRO A 19 -14.90 34.40 -15.09
N GLY A 20 -16.14 34.64 -14.64
CA GLY A 20 -16.98 35.76 -15.08
C GLY A 20 -17.25 36.84 -14.03
N ASN A 21 -16.79 36.72 -12.78
CA ASN A 21 -17.04 37.72 -11.75
C ASN A 21 -15.82 37.95 -10.83
N PRO A 22 -14.96 38.94 -11.14
CA PRO A 22 -13.77 39.25 -10.35
C PRO A 22 -14.10 39.80 -8.95
N ASP A 23 -15.29 40.37 -8.73
CA ASP A 23 -15.74 40.88 -7.42
C ASP A 23 -16.23 39.76 -6.48
N ALA A 24 -16.63 38.63 -7.03
CA ALA A 24 -17.02 37.43 -6.26
C ALA A 24 -15.83 36.50 -5.95
N SER A 25 -14.68 36.73 -6.58
CA SER A 25 -13.47 35.92 -6.39
C SER A 25 -12.64 36.48 -5.25
N GLN A 26 -12.81 35.93 -4.04
CA GLN A 26 -11.98 36.30 -2.90
C GLN A 26 -10.69 35.47 -2.86
N PRO A 27 -9.49 36.09 -2.88
CA PRO A 27 -8.25 35.37 -2.67
C PRO A 27 -8.24 34.79 -1.26
N THR A 28 -8.17 33.46 -1.17
CA THR A 28 -8.13 32.74 0.11
C THR A 28 -6.82 31.97 0.21
N ASP A 29 -6.00 32.29 1.19
CA ASP A 29 -4.80 31.51 1.50
C ASP A 29 -5.20 30.25 2.27
N SER A 30 -5.08 29.09 1.64
CA SER A 30 -5.34 27.79 2.27
C SER A 30 -4.05 27.00 2.39
N ARG A 31 -3.81 26.43 3.59
CA ARG A 31 -2.68 25.53 3.84
C ARG A 31 -3.20 24.12 4.10
N VAL A 32 -2.64 23.14 3.40
CA VAL A 32 -2.90 21.71 3.63
C VAL A 32 -1.59 21.04 4.00
N ASP A 33 -1.52 20.50 5.22
CA ASP A 33 -0.39 19.68 5.67
C ASP A 33 -0.73 18.20 5.42
N LEU A 34 -0.19 17.63 4.33
CA LEU A 34 -0.35 16.21 4.01
C LEU A 34 0.78 15.39 4.63
N ARG A 35 0.44 14.45 5.50
CA ARG A 35 1.39 13.44 5.99
C ARG A 35 1.22 12.16 5.20
N ILE A 36 2.26 11.78 4.48
CA ILE A 36 2.32 10.48 3.82
C ILE A 36 3.05 9.53 4.79
N PRO A 37 2.41 8.45 5.30
CA PRO A 37 3.05 7.52 6.22
C PRO A 37 4.00 6.58 5.47
N GLN A 38 4.96 7.11 4.72
CA GLN A 38 5.92 6.36 3.91
C GLN A 38 7.34 6.60 4.42
N ARG A 39 8.29 5.81 3.91
CA ARG A 39 9.71 6.08 4.13
C ARG A 39 10.08 7.45 3.58
N GLY A 40 10.87 8.21 4.36
CA GLY A 40 11.39 9.51 3.93
C GLY A 40 12.29 9.37 2.68
N PRO A 41 12.47 10.46 1.90
CA PRO A 41 13.20 10.42 0.63
C PRO A 41 14.68 9.99 0.74
N ALA A 42 15.26 10.08 1.94
CA ALA A 42 16.63 9.63 2.24
C ALA A 42 16.68 8.38 3.13
N ALA A 43 15.56 7.67 3.29
CA ALA A 43 15.55 6.45 4.09
C ALA A 43 16.44 5.39 3.45
N LEU A 44 17.42 4.91 4.21
CA LEU A 44 18.24 3.79 3.79
C LEU A 44 17.37 2.53 3.69
N PRO A 45 17.55 1.70 2.65
CA PRO A 45 16.83 0.43 2.56
C PRO A 45 17.20 -0.41 3.79
N VAL A 46 16.18 -0.82 4.55
CA VAL A 46 16.35 -1.86 5.57
C VAL A 46 16.77 -3.12 4.81
N SER A 47 17.84 -3.77 5.27
CA SER A 47 18.32 -5.00 4.67
C SER A 47 17.20 -6.05 4.72
N ALA A 48 16.55 -6.26 3.58
CA ALA A 48 15.54 -7.31 3.45
C ALA A 48 16.25 -8.66 3.64
N PRO A 49 15.66 -9.62 4.37
CA PRO A 49 16.14 -11.00 4.32
C PRO A 49 16.19 -11.46 2.86
N ARG A 50 17.22 -12.26 2.51
CA ARG A 50 17.48 -12.73 1.14
C ARG A 50 16.18 -13.21 0.49
N GLN A 51 15.69 -12.44 -0.46
CA GLN A 51 14.50 -12.72 -1.23
C GLN A 51 14.71 -14.01 -2.02
N LYS A 52 13.74 -14.93 -1.95
CA LYS A 52 13.41 -15.75 -3.12
C LYS A 52 12.81 -14.78 -4.13
N VAL A 53 13.66 -14.12 -4.92
CA VAL A 53 13.25 -13.22 -5.99
C VAL A 53 12.52 -14.08 -7.03
N GLY A 54 11.19 -14.06 -6.99
CA GLY A 54 10.42 -14.41 -8.18
C GLY A 54 10.83 -13.45 -9.28
N LEU A 55 11.31 -13.98 -10.41
CA LEU A 55 11.41 -13.25 -11.67
C LEU A 55 10.17 -12.36 -11.84
N TYR A 56 10.35 -11.09 -12.21
CA TYR A 56 9.31 -10.09 -12.51
C TYR A 56 7.91 -10.69 -12.73
N ASP A 57 7.10 -10.71 -11.66
CA ASP A 57 5.73 -11.21 -11.71
C ASP A 57 4.78 -10.02 -11.83
N ASN A 58 4.23 -9.85 -13.04
CA ASN A 58 3.27 -8.79 -13.35
C ASN A 58 2.02 -8.84 -12.46
N THR A 59 1.65 -10.03 -11.97
CA THR A 59 0.50 -10.21 -11.08
C THR A 59 0.79 -9.62 -9.70
N LEU A 60 1.92 -10.01 -9.09
CA LEU A 60 2.36 -9.43 -7.82
C LEU A 60 2.55 -7.90 -7.91
N GLN A 61 3.08 -7.41 -9.04
CA GLN A 61 3.22 -5.99 -9.29
C GLN A 61 1.85 -5.28 -9.34
N ALA A 62 0.87 -5.84 -10.05
CA ALA A 62 -0.48 -5.30 -10.13
C ALA A 62 -1.16 -5.21 -8.74
N PHE A 63 -0.99 -6.25 -7.91
CA PHE A 63 -1.43 -6.20 -6.52
C PHE A 63 -0.71 -5.11 -5.73
N LEU A 64 0.61 -4.98 -5.88
CA LEU A 64 1.42 -3.99 -5.15
C LEU A 64 1.00 -2.56 -5.49
N ASP A 65 0.74 -2.30 -6.78
CA ASP A 65 0.25 -1.03 -7.31
C ASP A 65 -1.22 -0.74 -6.94
N GLY A 66 -1.92 -1.70 -6.33
CA GLY A 66 -3.32 -1.56 -5.91
C GLY A 66 -4.33 -1.69 -7.05
N VAL A 67 -3.91 -2.25 -8.19
CA VAL A 67 -4.73 -2.51 -9.39
C VAL A 67 -4.81 -4.02 -9.65
N PRO A 68 -5.43 -4.80 -8.74
CA PRO A 68 -5.50 -6.25 -8.88
C PRO A 68 -6.19 -6.65 -10.20
N PRO A 69 -5.85 -7.82 -10.78
CA PRO A 69 -6.54 -8.37 -11.95
C PRO A 69 -8.06 -8.45 -11.75
N LYS A 70 -8.83 -8.39 -12.83
CA LYS A 70 -10.30 -8.36 -12.75
C LYS A 70 -10.89 -9.65 -12.19
N GLU A 71 -10.16 -10.74 -12.34
CA GLU A 71 -10.52 -12.08 -11.86
C GLU A 71 -10.29 -12.23 -10.35
N ALA A 72 -9.56 -11.30 -9.73
CA ALA A 72 -9.26 -11.34 -8.31
C ALA A 72 -10.47 -10.90 -7.47
N GLN A 73 -10.92 -11.77 -6.58
CA GLN A 73 -12.02 -11.51 -5.67
C GLN A 73 -11.52 -10.85 -4.39
N ARG A 74 -12.18 -9.77 -3.96
CA ARG A 74 -11.80 -9.09 -2.72
C ARG A 74 -12.23 -9.93 -1.52
N ILE A 75 -11.30 -10.22 -0.63
CA ILE A 75 -11.56 -10.92 0.64
C ILE A 75 -11.77 -9.89 1.73
N LYS A 76 -12.82 -10.08 2.55
CA LYS A 76 -13.03 -9.26 3.73
C LYS A 76 -12.14 -9.75 4.88
N THR A 77 -11.46 -8.81 5.52
CA THR A 77 -10.51 -9.12 6.59
C THR A 77 -11.06 -8.63 7.93
N GLN A 78 -10.94 -9.45 8.97
CA GLN A 78 -11.27 -9.07 10.34
C GLN A 78 -10.05 -9.22 11.24
N GLY A 79 -9.77 -8.23 12.09
CA GLY A 79 -8.66 -8.28 13.03
C GLY A 79 -8.08 -6.89 13.32
N GLY A 80 -6.97 -6.86 14.07
CA GLY A 80 -6.32 -5.63 14.51
C GLY A 80 -5.18 -5.14 13.62
N VAL A 81 -5.02 -5.69 12.41
CA VAL A 81 -3.91 -5.34 11.52
C VAL A 81 -4.30 -4.13 10.66
N PRO A 82 -3.55 -3.01 10.70
CA PRO A 82 -3.89 -1.81 9.95
C PRO A 82 -3.60 -1.98 8.45
N ASP A 83 -4.43 -1.32 7.63
CA ASP A 83 -4.23 -1.14 6.19
C ASP A 83 -3.93 -2.43 5.39
N VAL A 84 -4.53 -3.56 5.78
CA VAL A 84 -4.45 -4.80 5.02
C VAL A 84 -5.50 -4.83 3.92
N GLN A 85 -5.08 -5.24 2.73
CA GLN A 85 -5.98 -5.60 1.64
C GLN A 85 -5.71 -7.05 1.24
N ALA A 86 -6.78 -7.82 1.08
CA ALA A 86 -6.69 -9.24 0.74
C ALA A 86 -7.54 -9.54 -0.50
N TRP A 87 -7.02 -10.41 -1.35
CA TRP A 87 -7.73 -10.91 -2.53
C TRP A 87 -7.48 -12.40 -2.72
N GLN A 88 -8.42 -13.08 -3.36
CA GLN A 88 -8.26 -14.44 -3.85
C GLN A 88 -8.18 -14.40 -5.38
N LEU A 89 -7.25 -15.14 -5.97
CA LEU A 89 -7.16 -15.34 -7.41
C LEU A 89 -6.80 -16.80 -7.66
N GLY A 90 -7.77 -17.59 -8.13
CA GLY A 90 -7.63 -19.04 -8.20
C GLY A 90 -7.53 -19.66 -6.81
N ASP A 91 -6.51 -20.50 -6.62
CA ASP A 91 -6.23 -21.21 -5.36
C ASP A 91 -5.25 -20.46 -4.43
N ASP A 92 -4.91 -19.22 -4.80
CA ASP A 92 -3.98 -18.37 -4.07
C ASP A 92 -4.68 -17.17 -3.46
N ILE A 93 -4.19 -16.74 -2.30
CA ILE A 93 -4.51 -15.44 -1.71
C ILE A 93 -3.33 -14.48 -1.83
N TYR A 94 -3.67 -13.22 -2.00
CA TYR A 94 -2.75 -12.10 -2.13
C TYR A 94 -3.03 -11.11 -1.01
N LEU A 95 -2.04 -10.91 -0.14
CA LEU A 95 -2.12 -10.00 0.99
C LEU A 95 -1.22 -8.81 0.74
N ARG A 96 -1.79 -7.60 0.77
CA ARG A 96 -1.06 -6.33 0.66
C ARG A 96 -1.12 -5.59 1.99
N SER A 97 0.03 -5.33 2.59
CA SER A 97 0.12 -4.56 3.84
C SER A 97 1.51 -3.95 4.01
N ARG A 98 1.62 -3.01 4.95
CA ARG A 98 2.90 -2.52 5.48
C ARG A 98 3.29 -3.21 6.80
N ALA A 99 2.39 -3.98 7.41
CA ALA A 99 2.72 -4.81 8.56
C ALA A 99 3.48 -6.07 8.11
N ASP A 100 4.39 -6.58 8.92
CA ASP A 100 5.20 -7.74 8.55
C ASP A 100 4.42 -9.04 8.72
N LEU A 101 4.18 -9.78 7.64
CA LEU A 101 3.61 -11.13 7.69
C LEU A 101 4.56 -12.09 8.44
N ARG A 102 4.01 -12.96 9.29
CA ARG A 102 4.75 -13.96 10.06
C ARG A 102 4.62 -15.38 9.50
N ASP A 103 3.52 -15.67 8.80
CA ASP A 103 3.29 -16.98 8.20
C ASP A 103 4.14 -17.22 6.95
N ALA A 104 4.22 -18.50 6.57
CA ALA A 104 4.87 -18.92 5.35
C ALA A 104 4.11 -18.41 4.12
N PHE A 105 4.85 -18.07 3.07
CA PHE A 105 4.34 -17.61 1.79
C PHE A 105 5.16 -18.21 0.65
N ASP A 106 4.58 -18.27 -0.54
CA ASP A 106 5.26 -18.82 -1.72
C ASP A 106 6.15 -17.78 -2.39
N SER A 107 5.63 -16.56 -2.51
CA SER A 107 6.34 -15.45 -3.13
C SER A 107 5.93 -14.11 -2.53
N THR A 108 6.82 -13.13 -2.65
CA THR A 108 6.58 -11.78 -2.15
C THR A 108 7.20 -10.75 -3.07
N LEU A 109 6.56 -9.58 -3.16
CA LEU A 109 7.11 -8.40 -3.79
C LEU A 109 7.00 -7.23 -2.82
N SER A 110 8.02 -6.37 -2.80
CA SER A 110 8.11 -5.26 -1.86
C SER A 110 8.40 -3.96 -2.59
N SER A 111 7.70 -2.91 -2.21
CA SER A 111 7.98 -1.54 -2.66
C SER A 111 8.99 -0.89 -1.70
N ALA A 112 9.71 0.13 -2.20
CA ALA A 112 10.64 0.93 -1.41
C ALA A 112 9.94 1.64 -0.23
N ASP A 113 8.63 1.86 -0.37
CA ASP A 113 7.77 2.57 0.56
C ASP A 113 7.42 1.74 1.82
N GLY A 114 7.74 0.44 1.81
CA GLY A 114 7.46 -0.50 2.90
C GLY A 114 6.16 -1.27 2.74
N THR A 115 5.47 -1.13 1.61
CA THR A 115 4.33 -1.98 1.25
C THR A 115 4.86 -3.28 0.67
N HIS A 116 4.28 -4.38 1.13
CA HIS A 116 4.60 -5.72 0.69
C HIS A 116 3.33 -6.38 0.16
N VAL A 117 3.51 -7.26 -0.82
CA VAL A 117 2.50 -8.23 -1.25
C VAL A 117 3.06 -9.62 -1.03
N TRP A 118 2.24 -10.50 -0.46
CA TRP A 118 2.56 -11.93 -0.33
C TRP A 118 1.51 -12.74 -1.08
N LYS A 119 1.98 -13.75 -1.82
CA LYS A 119 1.17 -14.81 -2.39
C LYS A 119 1.37 -16.08 -1.56
N MET A 120 0.28 -16.74 -1.23
CA MET A 120 0.26 -17.97 -0.44
C MET A 120 -0.99 -18.80 -0.78
N PRO A 121 -1.01 -20.10 -0.45
CA PRO A 121 -2.22 -20.90 -0.57
C PRO A 121 -3.36 -20.32 0.26
N VAL A 122 -4.60 -20.60 -0.13
CA VAL A 122 -5.80 -20.20 0.61
C VAL A 122 -5.76 -20.69 2.06
N THR A 123 -5.82 -19.74 3.00
CA THR A 123 -5.86 -19.99 4.44
C THR A 123 -6.86 -19.06 5.12
N PRO A 124 -7.63 -19.51 6.12
CA PRO A 124 -8.62 -18.66 6.80
C PRO A 124 -8.02 -17.69 7.83
N TYR A 125 -6.77 -17.89 8.26
CA TYR A 125 -6.10 -17.07 9.26
C TYR A 125 -4.64 -16.84 8.91
N VAL A 126 -4.17 -15.62 9.16
CA VAL A 126 -2.77 -15.23 9.05
C VAL A 126 -2.39 -14.33 10.23
N THR A 127 -1.12 -14.20 10.50
CA THR A 127 -0.54 -13.47 11.62
C THR A 127 0.42 -12.43 11.09
N PHE A 128 0.22 -11.19 11.51
CA PHE A 128 1.13 -10.09 11.23
C PHE A 128 1.85 -9.69 12.51
N SER A 129 3.02 -9.08 12.36
CA SER A 129 3.63 -8.30 13.43
C SER A 129 3.26 -6.84 13.27
N VAL A 130 2.61 -6.31 14.30
CA VAL A 130 2.24 -4.89 14.40
C VAL A 130 2.91 -4.36 15.66
N MET A 131 3.82 -3.41 15.51
CA MET A 131 4.60 -2.84 16.63
C MET A 131 5.30 -3.90 17.50
N GLY A 132 5.78 -4.99 16.89
CA GLY A 132 6.45 -6.08 17.61
C GLY A 132 5.52 -7.10 18.26
N HIS A 133 4.20 -6.94 18.16
CA HIS A 133 3.21 -7.90 18.66
C HIS A 133 2.64 -8.76 17.53
N ASN A 134 2.41 -10.04 17.79
CA ASN A 134 1.71 -10.93 16.87
C ASN A 134 0.21 -10.62 16.93
N VAL A 135 -0.34 -10.16 15.81
CA VAL A 135 -1.75 -9.82 15.65
C VAL A 135 -2.35 -10.74 14.59
N PRO A 136 -3.32 -11.59 14.95
CA PRO A 136 -4.01 -12.43 13.99
C PRO A 136 -4.96 -11.60 13.12
N LEU A 137 -5.16 -12.07 11.89
CA LEU A 137 -6.08 -11.57 10.90
C LEU A 137 -6.88 -12.75 10.33
N THR A 138 -8.19 -12.65 10.41
CA THR A 138 -9.13 -13.60 9.82
C THR A 138 -9.48 -13.16 8.41
N LEU A 139 -9.49 -14.11 7.47
CA LEU A 139 -9.89 -13.93 6.09
C LEU A 139 -11.27 -14.56 5.88
N GLU A 140 -12.28 -13.76 5.53
CA GLU A 140 -13.61 -14.24 5.15
C GLU A 140 -13.56 -14.76 3.71
N LEU A 141 -13.19 -16.03 3.57
CA LEU A 141 -13.21 -16.76 2.31
C LEU A 141 -14.67 -17.00 1.88
N GLN A 142 -14.97 -16.85 0.59
CA GLN A 142 -16.31 -17.04 0.02
C GLN A 142 -16.49 -18.45 -0.56
#